data_AF-A0A963V8L0-F1
#
_entry.id   AF-A0A963V8L0-F1
#
_cell.length_a   1.000
_cell.length_b   1.000
_cell.length_c   1.000
_cell.angle_alpha   90.00
_cell.angle_beta   90.00
_cell.angle_gamma   90.00
#
_symmetry.space_group_name_H-M   'P 1'
#
loop_
_entity.id
_entity.type
_entity.pdbx_description
1 polymer ?
#
loop_
_entity_poly.entity_id
_entity_poly.type
_entity_poly.pdbx_seq_one_letter_code
_entity_poly.pdbx_strand_id
1 'polypeptide(L)'
;FNTELLLINVTPMKAVFVFVVAVVAMMVFAAATQGYFFARSKLWESLALVIVALTLFRPGFWLDQVQPRYVDMAGVEALRLAEEAPEDATLRMIVRGPDFDHPGEFAEMTVIADLGPKADGASRLATSGLLVMDDGGRAVLEEPMAGTKFFTPFSMYDFYGDDPVEIVTVQTEAERMPKEVFYIPALLLLGLVIAVQRRRQTVPAF
;
A
#
# COMPACT_ATOMS: atom_id res chain seq x y z
N PHE A 1 -5.87 1.94 0.08
CA PHE A 1 -6.18 3.39 0.09
C PHE A 1 -5.79 3.99 1.44
N ASN A 2 -5.40 5.27 1.49
CA ASN A 2 -5.04 5.95 2.74
C ASN A 2 -6.35 6.36 3.46
N THR A 3 -6.81 5.54 4.40
CA THR A 3 -8.07 5.73 5.15
C THR A 3 -8.20 7.10 5.81
N GLU A 4 -7.06 7.70 6.16
CA GLU A 4 -6.98 9.04 6.72
C GLU A 4 -7.42 10.15 5.75
N LEU A 5 -7.27 9.95 4.43
CA LEU A 5 -7.78 10.88 3.43
C LEU A 5 -9.31 10.79 3.28
N LEU A 6 -9.92 9.70 3.76
CA LEU A 6 -11.37 9.48 3.76
C LEU A 6 -12.03 9.86 5.11
N LEU A 7 -11.26 10.41 6.06
CA LEU A 7 -11.69 10.73 7.43
C LEU A 7 -12.24 9.54 8.24
N ILE A 8 -12.03 8.31 7.77
CA ILE A 8 -12.40 7.10 8.48
C ILE A 8 -11.35 6.85 9.57
N ASN A 9 -11.79 6.75 10.82
CA ASN A 9 -10.95 6.56 12.01
C ASN A 9 -9.91 7.68 12.30
N VAL A 10 -10.20 8.92 11.88
CA VAL A 10 -9.33 10.08 12.18
C VAL A 10 -9.92 10.87 13.34
N THR A 11 -9.13 11.05 14.41
CA THR A 11 -9.54 11.93 15.51
C THR A 11 -9.58 13.39 15.04
N PRO A 12 -10.47 14.26 15.57
CA PRO A 12 -10.52 15.67 15.19
C PRO A 12 -9.16 16.37 15.28
N MET A 13 -8.34 16.00 16.26
CA MET A 13 -6.97 16.52 16.39
C MET A 13 -6.06 16.09 15.22
N LYS A 14 -6.13 14.83 14.78
CA LYS A 14 -5.33 14.36 13.63
C LYS A 14 -5.79 15.02 12.33
N ALA A 15 -7.08 15.29 12.16
CA ALA A 15 -7.61 16.01 11.01
C ALA A 15 -7.07 17.45 10.94
N VAL A 16 -7.09 18.19 12.06
CA VAL A 16 -6.51 19.55 12.13
C VAL A 16 -5.01 19.52 11.83
N PHE A 17 -4.29 18.55 12.39
CA PHE A 17 -2.86 18.39 12.13
C PHE A 17 -2.57 18.16 10.64
N VAL A 18 -3.27 17.22 9.99
CA VAL A 18 -3.11 16.94 8.56
C VAL A 18 -3.45 18.17 7.71
N PHE A 19 -4.49 18.92 8.07
CA PHE A 19 -4.86 20.16 7.40
C PHE A 19 -3.72 21.19 7.46
N VAL A 20 -3.15 21.44 8.65
CA VAL A 20 -2.03 22.38 8.82
C VAL A 20 -0.83 21.94 8.00
N VAL A 21 -0.47 20.65 8.04
CA VAL A 21 0.64 20.09 7.25
C VAL A 21 0.40 20.27 5.75
N ALA A 22 -0.82 20.01 5.27
CA ALA A 22 -1.18 20.20 3.86
C ALA A 22 -1.08 21.67 3.42
N VAL A 23 -1.52 22.61 4.25
CA VAL A 23 -1.40 24.05 3.98
C VAL A 23 0.08 24.45 3.88
N VAL A 24 0.91 24.03 4.84
CA VAL A 24 2.35 24.29 4.81
C VAL A 24 2.99 23.67 3.56
N ALA A 25 2.64 22.44 3.21
CA ALA A 25 3.15 21.77 2.02
C ALA A 25 2.79 22.52 0.74
N MET A 26 1.56 23.02 0.60
CA MET A 26 1.12 23.84 -0.54
C MET A 26 1.89 25.15 -0.64
N MET A 27 2.12 25.84 0.49
CA MET A 27 2.91 27.07 0.51
C MET A 27 4.36 26.83 0.11
N VAL A 28 4.98 25.76 0.63
CA VAL A 28 6.36 25.37 0.28
C VAL A 28 6.46 24.99 -1.20
N PHE A 29 5.48 24.26 -1.73
CA PHE A 29 5.41 23.91 -3.15
C PHE A 29 5.27 25.15 -4.05
N ALA A 30 4.39 26.09 -3.69
CA ALA A 30 4.23 27.35 -4.40
C ALA A 30 5.55 28.15 -4.39
N ALA A 31 6.22 28.23 -3.24
CA ALA A 31 7.52 28.90 -3.12
C ALA A 31 8.61 28.25 -3.98
N ALA A 32 8.59 26.91 -4.06
CA ALA A 32 9.52 26.15 -4.90
C ALA A 32 9.33 26.44 -6.39
N THR A 33 8.07 26.45 -6.85
CA THR A 33 7.71 26.68 -8.26
C THR A 33 7.87 28.14 -8.68
N GLN A 34 7.58 29.09 -7.78
CA GLN A 34 7.81 30.52 -8.00
C GLN A 34 9.30 30.89 -7.94
N GLY A 35 10.16 30.01 -7.42
CA GLY A 35 11.60 30.28 -7.26
C GLY A 35 11.90 31.36 -6.22
N TYR A 36 10.98 31.58 -5.28
CA TYR A 36 11.09 32.60 -4.25
C TYR A 36 10.39 32.14 -2.97
N PHE A 37 11.07 32.27 -1.83
CA PHE A 37 10.46 32.01 -0.52
C PHE A 37 10.69 33.19 0.44
N PHE A 38 11.88 33.27 1.07
CA PHE A 38 12.33 34.44 1.83
C PHE A 38 13.32 35.30 1.03
N ALA A 39 14.03 34.67 0.11
CA ALA A 39 14.88 35.29 -0.88
C ALA A 39 14.72 34.53 -2.21
N ARG A 40 15.30 35.05 -3.30
CA ARG A 40 15.33 34.33 -4.59
C ARG A 40 16.02 32.97 -4.38
N SER A 41 15.32 31.89 -4.73
CA SER A 41 15.78 30.53 -4.53
C SER A 41 16.84 30.16 -5.57
N LYS A 42 17.92 29.51 -5.13
CA LYS A 42 18.82 28.80 -6.04
C LYS A 42 18.15 27.52 -6.55
N LEU A 43 18.60 26.98 -7.68
CA LEU A 43 18.05 25.73 -8.25
C LEU A 43 18.02 24.58 -7.22
N TRP A 44 19.09 24.42 -6.43
CA TRP A 44 19.15 23.39 -5.39
C TRP A 44 18.19 23.66 -4.21
N GLU A 45 17.87 24.92 -3.91
CA GLU A 45 16.90 25.27 -2.86
C GLU A 45 15.49 25.02 -3.33
N SER A 46 15.16 25.36 -4.58
CA SER A 46 13.88 24.98 -5.19
C SER A 46 13.70 23.47 -5.23
N LEU A 47 14.73 22.70 -5.60
CA LEU A 47 14.68 21.24 -5.56
C LEU A 47 14.48 20.72 -4.13
N ALA A 48 15.20 21.28 -3.15
CA ALA A 48 15.02 20.92 -1.74
C ALA A 48 13.58 21.22 -1.26
N LEU A 49 13.02 22.37 -1.61
CA LEU A 49 11.63 22.73 -1.27
C LEU A 49 10.62 21.79 -1.94
N VAL A 50 10.87 21.34 -3.18
CA VAL A 50 10.04 20.30 -3.84
C VAL A 50 10.09 18.99 -3.06
N ILE A 51 11.29 18.53 -2.65
CA ILE A 51 11.44 17.30 -1.86
C ILE A 51 10.70 17.43 -0.51
N VAL A 52 10.80 18.58 0.15
CA VAL A 52 10.05 18.87 1.38
C VAL A 52 8.54 18.77 1.11
N ALA A 53 8.03 19.47 0.09
CA ALA A 53 6.61 19.45 -0.24
C ALA A 53 6.10 18.04 -0.54
N LEU A 54 6.82 17.27 -1.36
CA LEU A 54 6.49 15.87 -1.66
C LEU A 54 6.44 15.00 -0.41
N THR A 55 7.40 15.19 0.50
CA THR A 55 7.46 14.43 1.76
C THR A 55 6.32 14.80 2.69
N LEU A 56 5.93 16.07 2.76
CA LEU A 56 4.79 16.51 3.57
C LEU A 56 3.45 16.01 2.99
N PHE A 57 3.28 15.99 1.66
CA PHE A 57 2.07 15.47 1.00
C PHE A 57 1.93 13.96 1.13
N ARG A 58 3.01 13.21 0.93
CA ARG A 58 2.99 11.74 0.91
C ARG A 58 4.19 11.17 1.65
N PRO A 59 4.23 11.25 3.00
CA PRO A 59 5.33 10.66 3.77
C PRO A 59 5.38 9.14 3.62
N GLY A 60 4.23 8.50 3.38
CA GLY A 60 4.13 7.05 3.16
C GLY A 60 4.92 6.56 1.94
N PHE A 61 5.20 7.42 0.96
CA PHE A 61 6.05 7.06 -0.18
C PHE A 61 7.43 6.58 0.30
N TRP A 62 8.03 7.28 1.25
CA TRP A 62 9.33 6.90 1.79
C TRP A 62 9.25 5.66 2.67
N LEU A 63 8.17 5.53 3.45
CA LEU A 63 7.94 4.35 4.28
C LEU A 63 7.83 3.09 3.42
N ASP A 64 7.17 3.16 2.25
CA ASP A 64 7.01 2.05 1.31
C ASP A 64 8.35 1.57 0.72
N GLN A 65 9.38 2.44 0.66
CA GLN A 65 10.73 2.08 0.24
C GLN A 65 11.57 1.43 1.35
N VAL A 66 11.27 1.73 2.62
CA VAL A 66 12.05 1.25 3.77
C VAL A 66 11.45 0.00 4.38
N GLN A 67 10.12 -0.06 4.47
CA GLN A 67 9.38 -1.19 5.02
C GLN A 67 8.28 -1.58 4.02
N PRO A 68 8.21 -2.84 3.57
CA PRO A 68 7.12 -3.30 2.73
C PRO A 68 5.79 -3.13 3.46
N ARG A 69 4.71 -2.91 2.69
CA ARG A 69 3.37 -2.76 3.25
C ARG A 69 2.83 -4.07 3.82
N TYR A 70 3.20 -5.18 3.21
CA TYR A 70 2.69 -6.50 3.55
C TYR A 70 3.82 -7.42 3.99
N VAL A 71 3.49 -8.36 4.87
CA VAL A 71 4.32 -9.52 5.18
C VAL A 71 3.77 -10.70 4.41
N ASP A 72 4.67 -11.37 3.69
CA ASP A 72 4.37 -12.58 2.94
C ASP A 72 4.41 -13.78 3.90
N MET A 73 3.30 -14.51 3.95
CA MET A 73 3.14 -15.77 4.68
C MET A 73 2.92 -16.92 3.69
N ALA A 74 3.25 -18.14 4.10
CA ALA A 74 3.06 -19.31 3.26
C ALA A 74 1.58 -19.49 2.88
N GLY A 75 1.33 -19.92 1.64
CA GLY A 75 -0.01 -20.13 1.12
C GLY A 75 -0.90 -21.06 1.95
N VAL A 76 -0.31 -22.09 2.57
CA VAL A 76 -1.00 -23.03 3.48
C VAL A 76 -1.70 -22.33 4.65
N GLU A 77 -1.22 -21.15 5.04
CA GLU A 77 -1.81 -20.34 6.11
C GLU A 77 -3.11 -19.65 5.68
N ALA A 78 -3.50 -19.70 4.40
CA ALA A 78 -4.68 -19.02 3.87
C ALA A 78 -5.96 -19.37 4.63
N LEU A 79 -6.18 -20.65 4.91
CA LEU A 79 -7.36 -21.12 5.64
C LEU A 79 -7.38 -20.58 7.08
N ARG A 80 -6.26 -20.69 7.80
CA ARG A 80 -6.14 -20.18 9.17
C ARG A 80 -6.29 -18.66 9.23
N LEU A 81 -5.62 -17.94 8.34
CA LEU A 81 -5.70 -16.48 8.27
C LEU A 81 -7.09 -16.00 7.86
N ALA A 82 -7.78 -16.72 6.98
CA ALA A 82 -9.17 -16.45 6.63
C ALA A 82 -10.11 -16.66 7.81
N GLU A 83 -9.87 -17.65 8.67
CA GLU A 83 -10.68 -17.86 9.88
C GLU A 83 -10.44 -16.76 10.92
N GLU A 84 -9.17 -16.42 11.18
CA GLU A 84 -8.77 -15.43 12.20
C GLU A 84 -9.16 -14.00 11.83
N ALA A 85 -9.11 -13.63 10.55
CA ALA A 85 -9.37 -12.28 10.09
C ALA A 85 -10.77 -11.76 10.53
N PRO A 86 -10.94 -10.48 10.86
CA PRO A 86 -12.23 -9.91 11.27
C PRO A 86 -13.38 -10.16 10.29
N GLU A 87 -14.62 -9.94 10.74
CA GLU A 87 -15.80 -9.90 9.85
C GLU A 87 -15.57 -8.89 8.72
N ASP A 88 -16.00 -9.25 7.51
CA ASP A 88 -15.89 -8.45 6.28
C ASP A 88 -14.46 -7.99 5.94
N ALA A 89 -13.44 -8.64 6.52
CA ALA A 89 -12.06 -8.41 6.17
C ALA A 89 -11.76 -8.89 4.74
N THR A 90 -10.69 -8.36 4.18
CA THR A 90 -10.15 -8.78 2.88
C THR A 90 -8.84 -9.53 3.08
N LEU A 91 -8.67 -10.63 2.36
CA LEU A 91 -7.43 -11.41 2.36
C LEU A 91 -6.78 -11.32 0.98
N ARG A 92 -5.55 -10.83 0.95
CA ARG A 92 -4.77 -10.70 -0.29
C ARG A 92 -3.87 -11.92 -0.44
N MET A 93 -3.89 -12.55 -1.60
CA MET A 93 -3.19 -13.81 -1.86
C MET A 93 -2.56 -13.80 -3.24
N ILE A 94 -1.46 -14.52 -3.41
CA ILE A 94 -0.83 -14.76 -4.70
C ILE A 94 -1.13 -16.20 -5.08
N VAL A 95 -1.84 -16.35 -6.20
CA VAL A 95 -2.15 -17.63 -6.81
C VAL A 95 -1.15 -17.90 -7.90
N ARG A 96 -0.63 -19.13 -7.95
CA ARG A 96 0.28 -19.61 -8.97
C ARG A 96 -0.25 -20.92 -9.52
N GLY A 97 -0.17 -21.09 -10.83
CA GLY A 97 -0.57 -22.32 -11.50
C GLY A 97 0.02 -22.40 -12.89
N PRO A 98 -0.06 -23.56 -13.54
CA PRO A 98 0.38 -23.72 -14.93
C PRO A 98 -0.43 -22.83 -15.86
N ASP A 99 0.22 -22.24 -16.87
CA ASP A 99 -0.45 -21.42 -17.88
C ASP A 99 -1.14 -22.31 -18.92
N PHE A 100 -2.43 -22.07 -19.16
CA PHE A 100 -3.25 -22.84 -20.10
C PHE A 100 -2.84 -22.61 -21.55
N ASP A 101 -2.41 -21.40 -21.90
CA ASP A 101 -2.04 -21.02 -23.28
C ASP A 101 -0.57 -21.36 -23.59
N HIS A 102 0.30 -21.41 -22.56
CA HIS A 102 1.73 -21.67 -22.67
C HIS A 102 2.17 -22.88 -21.83
N PRO A 103 2.09 -24.10 -22.39
CA PRO A 103 2.46 -25.32 -21.67
C PRO A 103 3.91 -25.28 -21.14
N GLY A 104 4.08 -25.56 -19.84
CA GLY A 104 5.37 -25.57 -19.15
C GLY A 104 5.75 -24.23 -18.53
N GLU A 105 4.95 -23.17 -18.69
CA GLU A 105 5.09 -21.92 -17.98
C GLU A 105 4.12 -21.84 -16.79
N PHE A 106 4.47 -21.03 -15.79
CA PHE A 106 3.61 -20.74 -14.65
C PHE A 106 3.16 -19.29 -14.71
N ALA A 107 1.87 -19.08 -14.52
CA ALA A 107 1.30 -17.77 -14.31
C ALA A 107 1.16 -17.47 -12.81
N GLU A 108 1.27 -16.19 -12.46
CA GLU A 108 1.00 -15.70 -11.11
C GLU A 108 0.01 -14.55 -11.15
N MET A 109 -0.97 -14.58 -10.23
CA MET A 109 -1.94 -13.51 -10.10
C MET A 109 -2.20 -13.20 -8.64
N THR A 110 -2.19 -11.90 -8.31
CA THR A 110 -2.64 -11.44 -6.99
C THR A 110 -4.16 -11.29 -6.96
N VAL A 111 -4.79 -11.96 -6.01
CA VAL A 111 -6.23 -11.91 -5.76
C VAL A 111 -6.55 -11.28 -4.41
N ILE A 112 -7.77 -10.76 -4.30
CA ILE A 112 -8.31 -10.22 -3.04
C ILE A 112 -9.65 -10.90 -2.79
N ALA A 113 -9.66 -11.75 -1.77
CA ALA A 113 -10.83 -12.47 -1.29
C ALA A 113 -11.58 -11.62 -0.26
N ASP A 114 -12.87 -11.40 -0.49
CA ASP A 114 -13.76 -10.73 0.45
C ASP A 114 -14.35 -11.80 1.38
N LEU A 115 -13.93 -11.83 2.65
CA LEU A 115 -14.17 -12.98 3.53
C LEU A 115 -15.58 -13.02 4.14
N GLY A 116 -16.35 -11.94 4.01
CA GLY A 116 -17.71 -11.85 4.54
C GLY A 116 -17.81 -12.11 6.06
N PRO A 117 -18.97 -12.60 6.55
CA PRO A 117 -19.20 -12.84 7.98
C PRO A 117 -18.26 -13.91 8.55
N LYS A 118 -18.13 -13.95 9.88
CA LYS A 118 -17.32 -14.95 10.58
C LYS A 118 -17.88 -16.35 10.35
N ALA A 119 -17.02 -17.23 9.88
CA ALA A 119 -17.23 -18.66 9.68
C ALA A 119 -15.84 -19.34 9.65
N ASP A 120 -15.79 -20.65 9.37
CA ASP A 120 -14.54 -21.34 9.12
C ASP A 120 -13.83 -20.79 7.88
N GLY A 121 -12.49 -20.90 7.83
CA GLY A 121 -11.68 -20.31 6.76
C GLY A 121 -12.05 -20.80 5.36
N ALA A 122 -12.38 -22.08 5.21
CA ALA A 122 -12.74 -22.68 3.93
C ALA A 122 -14.07 -22.10 3.41
N SER A 123 -15.10 -22.03 4.25
CA SER A 123 -16.41 -21.45 3.90
C SER A 123 -16.30 -19.98 3.53
N ARG A 124 -15.44 -19.21 4.21
CA ARG A 124 -15.22 -17.79 3.90
C ARG A 124 -14.55 -17.60 2.54
N LEU A 125 -13.52 -18.39 2.24
CA LEU A 125 -12.87 -18.37 0.92
C LEU A 125 -13.82 -18.86 -0.17
N ALA A 126 -14.59 -19.92 0.08
CA ALA A 126 -15.59 -20.44 -0.85
C ALA A 126 -16.67 -19.38 -1.17
N THR A 127 -17.12 -18.64 -0.15
CA THR A 127 -18.06 -17.52 -0.33
C THR A 127 -17.47 -16.41 -1.20
N SER A 128 -16.16 -16.18 -1.10
CA SER A 128 -15.45 -15.24 -1.97
C SER A 128 -15.28 -15.75 -3.42
N GLY A 129 -15.63 -17.01 -3.69
CA GLY A 129 -15.49 -17.68 -4.99
C GLY A 129 -14.18 -18.45 -5.15
N LEU A 130 -13.50 -18.79 -4.05
CA LEU A 130 -12.25 -19.55 -4.04
C LEU A 130 -12.41 -20.83 -3.23
N LEU A 131 -12.38 -21.98 -3.92
CA LEU A 131 -12.42 -23.29 -3.29
C LEU A 131 -10.98 -23.71 -2.97
N VAL A 132 -10.59 -23.60 -1.70
CA VAL A 132 -9.23 -23.89 -1.22
C VAL A 132 -9.23 -25.17 -0.39
N MET A 133 -8.31 -26.06 -0.70
CA MET A 133 -8.06 -27.30 0.05
C MET A 133 -6.61 -27.38 0.48
N ASP A 134 -6.37 -27.95 1.65
CA ASP A 134 -5.02 -28.33 2.07
C ASP A 134 -4.68 -29.70 1.49
N ASP A 135 -3.70 -29.74 0.59
CA ASP A 135 -3.13 -30.96 0.03
C ASP A 135 -1.64 -31.05 0.38
N GLY A 136 -1.32 -31.82 1.41
CA GLY A 136 0.06 -32.13 1.79
C GLY A 136 0.88 -30.90 2.20
N GLY A 137 0.24 -29.87 2.79
CA GLY A 137 0.90 -28.62 3.16
C GLY A 137 0.92 -27.57 2.06
N ARG A 138 0.13 -27.76 0.99
CA ARG A 138 -0.11 -26.78 -0.08
C ARG A 138 -1.57 -26.36 -0.06
N ALA A 139 -1.83 -25.06 -0.26
CA ALA A 139 -3.19 -24.55 -0.40
C ALA A 139 -3.61 -24.64 -1.87
N VAL A 140 -4.12 -25.80 -2.28
CA VAL A 140 -4.56 -26.06 -3.65
C VAL A 140 -5.94 -25.43 -3.90
N LEU A 141 -6.10 -24.85 -5.09
CA LEU A 141 -7.33 -24.23 -5.56
C LEU A 141 -8.03 -25.14 -6.57
N GLU A 142 -9.34 -25.30 -6.41
CA GLU A 142 -10.18 -25.85 -7.49
C GLU A 142 -10.59 -24.75 -8.47
N GLU A 143 -10.97 -25.17 -9.67
CA GLU A 143 -11.49 -24.27 -10.70
C GLU A 143 -12.72 -23.52 -10.14
N PRO A 144 -12.71 -22.16 -10.13
CA PRO A 144 -13.87 -21.41 -9.65
C PRO A 144 -15.11 -21.72 -10.47
N MET A 145 -16.28 -21.81 -9.83
CA MET A 145 -17.52 -22.10 -10.55
C MET A 145 -17.89 -20.96 -11.52
N ALA A 146 -18.54 -21.32 -12.64
CA ALA A 146 -19.07 -20.36 -13.59
C ALA A 146 -20.02 -19.35 -12.91
N GLY A 147 -19.79 -18.06 -13.15
CA GLY A 147 -20.53 -16.97 -12.52
C GLY A 147 -19.92 -16.40 -11.23
N THR A 148 -18.82 -16.99 -10.72
CA THR A 148 -18.05 -16.42 -9.62
C THR A 148 -17.09 -15.32 -10.09
N LYS A 149 -16.63 -14.47 -9.16
CA LYS A 149 -15.70 -13.35 -9.41
C LYS A 149 -14.39 -13.79 -10.09
N PHE A 150 -13.92 -15.00 -9.79
CA PHE A 150 -12.61 -15.50 -10.20
C PHE A 150 -12.65 -16.43 -11.41
N PHE A 151 -13.82 -16.84 -11.89
CA PHE A 151 -13.93 -17.75 -13.04
C PHE A 151 -13.20 -17.23 -14.29
N THR A 152 -13.51 -16.02 -14.74
CA THR A 152 -12.86 -15.44 -15.92
C THR A 152 -11.38 -15.10 -15.68
N PRO A 153 -10.99 -14.46 -14.57
CA PRO A 153 -9.56 -14.22 -14.30
C PRO A 153 -8.72 -15.49 -14.20
N PHE A 154 -9.30 -16.61 -13.76
CA PHE A 154 -8.57 -17.88 -13.57
C PHE A 154 -8.56 -18.76 -14.81
N SER A 155 -9.24 -18.37 -15.90
CA SER A 155 -9.24 -19.15 -17.15
C SER A 155 -7.86 -19.25 -17.81
N MET A 156 -6.89 -18.45 -17.35
CA MET A 156 -5.49 -18.54 -17.77
C MET A 156 -4.75 -19.73 -17.16
N TYR A 157 -5.29 -20.35 -16.10
CA TYR A 157 -4.66 -21.47 -15.43
C TYR A 157 -5.16 -22.81 -15.99
N ASP A 158 -4.27 -23.80 -16.08
CA ASP A 158 -4.63 -25.18 -16.33
C ASP A 158 -4.90 -25.92 -15.01
N PHE A 159 -6.18 -26.08 -14.65
CA PHE A 159 -6.61 -26.82 -13.45
C PHE A 159 -6.59 -28.35 -13.64
N TYR A 160 -6.40 -28.83 -14.87
CA TYR A 160 -6.47 -30.26 -15.21
C TYR A 160 -5.10 -30.85 -15.58
N GLY A 161 -4.04 -30.05 -15.49
CA GLY A 161 -2.66 -30.47 -15.69
C GLY A 161 -2.08 -31.28 -14.53
N ASP A 162 -0.83 -31.71 -14.68
CA ASP A 162 -0.12 -32.50 -13.66
C ASP A 162 0.20 -31.68 -12.40
N ASP A 163 0.46 -30.38 -12.56
CA ASP A 163 0.79 -29.45 -11.48
C ASP A 163 -0.47 -28.67 -11.04
N PRO A 164 -0.78 -28.62 -9.73
CA PRO A 164 -1.99 -27.93 -9.26
C PRO A 164 -1.86 -26.41 -9.30
N VAL A 165 -3.00 -25.74 -9.40
CA VAL A 165 -3.11 -24.31 -9.09
C VAL A 165 -3.16 -24.16 -7.57
N GLU A 166 -2.31 -23.32 -7.01
CA GLU A 166 -2.18 -23.17 -5.55
C GLU A 166 -2.04 -21.70 -5.15
N ILE A 167 -2.44 -21.42 -3.92
CA ILE A 167 -2.04 -20.18 -3.24
C ILE A 167 -0.62 -20.41 -2.75
N VAL A 168 0.32 -19.60 -3.25
CA VAL A 168 1.74 -19.68 -2.83
C VAL A 168 2.03 -18.73 -1.66
N THR A 169 1.36 -17.58 -1.64
CA THR A 169 1.61 -16.52 -0.65
C THR A 169 0.32 -15.90 -0.17
N VAL A 170 0.22 -15.64 1.13
CA VAL A 170 -0.82 -14.81 1.73
C VAL A 170 -0.20 -13.56 2.31
N GLN A 171 -0.78 -12.41 2.02
CA GLN A 171 -0.24 -11.11 2.39
C GLN A 171 -1.06 -10.49 3.52
N THR A 172 -0.42 -10.29 4.67
CA THR A 172 -1.01 -9.61 5.84
C THR A 172 -0.41 -8.21 5.98
N GLU A 173 -1.13 -7.26 6.59
CA GLU A 173 -0.59 -5.92 6.81
C GLU A 173 0.60 -5.98 7.78
N ALA A 174 1.74 -5.42 7.37
CA ALA A 174 2.93 -5.39 8.20
C ALA A 174 2.78 -4.39 9.34
N GLU A 175 3.34 -4.72 10.51
CA GLU A 175 3.53 -3.76 11.59
C GLU A 175 4.64 -2.77 11.18
N ARG A 176 4.27 -1.51 10.96
CA ARG A 176 5.15 -0.49 10.37
C ARG A 176 5.34 0.70 11.30
N MET A 177 6.50 1.35 11.18
CA MET A 177 6.71 2.61 11.86
C MET A 177 5.72 3.68 11.36
N PRO A 178 5.31 4.64 12.21
CA PRO A 178 4.45 5.73 11.78
C PRO A 178 5.09 6.51 10.62
N LYS A 179 4.33 6.74 9.55
CA LYS A 179 4.80 7.49 8.38
C LYS A 179 5.21 8.92 8.74
N GLU A 180 4.65 9.47 9.81
CA GLU A 180 4.93 10.82 10.33
C GLU A 180 6.40 11.01 10.74
N VAL A 181 7.17 9.93 10.95
CA VAL A 181 8.62 9.99 11.18
C VAL A 181 9.34 10.73 10.05
N PHE A 182 8.86 10.63 8.80
CA PHE A 182 9.43 11.32 7.64
C PHE A 182 9.16 12.84 7.62
N TYR A 183 8.27 13.37 8.48
CA TYR A 183 8.12 14.81 8.65
C TYR A 183 9.33 15.45 9.32
N ILE A 184 10.02 14.72 10.20
CA ILE A 184 11.20 15.22 10.92
C ILE A 184 12.32 15.63 9.92
N PRO A 185 12.82 14.75 9.04
CA PRO A 185 13.84 15.14 8.07
C PRO A 185 13.35 16.23 7.09
N ALA A 186 12.07 16.22 6.70
CA ALA A 186 11.50 17.25 5.84
C ALA A 186 11.51 18.64 6.50
N LEU A 187 11.10 18.74 7.77
CA LEU A 187 11.09 19.99 8.52
C LEU A 187 12.51 20.47 8.84
N LEU A 188 13.45 19.57 9.09
CA LEU A 188 14.87 19.93 9.25
C LEU A 188 15.44 20.51 7.95
N LEU A 189 15.16 19.89 6.81
CA LEU A 189 15.57 20.40 5.51
C LEU A 189 14.94 21.77 5.20
N LEU A 190 13.64 21.93 5.50
CA LEU A 190 12.96 23.22 5.38
C LEU A 190 13.61 24.29 6.27
N GLY A 191 13.88 23.96 7.53
CA GLY A 191 14.55 24.86 8.47
C GLY A 191 15.94 25.29 7.99
N LEU A 192 16.70 24.36 7.39
CA LEU A 192 18.00 24.65 6.77
C LEU A 192 17.86 25.64 5.61
N VAL A 193 16.91 25.40 4.70
CA VAL A 193 16.65 26.33 3.58
C VAL A 193 16.26 27.71 4.09
N ILE A 194 15.37 27.79 5.10
CA ILE A 194 14.96 29.04 5.73
C ILE A 194 16.17 29.76 6.33
N ALA A 195 17.02 29.08 7.10
CA ALA A 195 18.19 29.67 7.73
C ALA A 195 19.18 30.24 6.69
N VAL A 196 19.41 29.51 5.60
CA VAL A 196 20.28 29.95 4.49
C VAL A 196 19.67 31.15 3.76
N GLN A 197 18.37 31.15 3.49
CA GLN A 197 17.72 32.26 2.81
C GLN A 197 17.61 33.52 3.68
N ARG A 198 17.33 33.38 4.97
CA ARG A 198 17.27 34.51 5.93
C ARG A 198 18.60 35.26 6.04
N ARG A 199 19.73 34.56 5.98
CA ARG A 199 21.07 35.21 5.95
C ARG A 199 21.28 36.10 4.72
N ARG A 200 20.51 35.90 3.65
CA ARG A 200 20.57 36.69 2.41
C ARG A 200 19.49 37.76 2.33
N GLN A 201 18.62 37.85 3.33
CA GLN A 201 17.70 38.98 3.47
C GLN A 201 18.50 40.19 3.97
N THR A 202 19.21 40.85 3.05
CA THR A 202 19.99 42.07 3.31
C THR A 202 19.18 43.34 3.06
N VAL A 203 17.88 43.23 2.83
CA VAL A 203 16.96 44.37 2.72
C VAL A 203 15.84 44.15 3.73
N PRO A 204 15.61 45.08 4.68
CA PRO A 204 14.47 44.99 5.58
C PRO A 204 13.19 44.92 4.74
N ALA A 205 12.23 44.11 5.19
CA ALA A 205 10.85 44.34 4.76
C ALA A 205 10.47 45.69 5.39
N PHE A 206 10.39 46.72 4.53
CA PHE A 206 10.14 48.14 4.80
C PHE A 206 11.38 48.98 5.17
#